data_AF-A0A0Q8F9Y8-F1
#
_entry.id   AF-A0A0Q8F9Y8-F1
#
_cell.length_a   1.000
_cell.length_b   1.000
_cell.length_c   1.000
_cell.angle_alpha   90.00
_cell.angle_beta   90.00
_cell.angle_gamma   90.00
#
_symmetry.space_group_name_H-M   'P 1'
#
loop_
_entity.id
_entity.type
_entity.pdbx_description
1 polymer ?
#
loop_
_entity_poly.entity_id
_entity_poly.type
_entity_poly.pdbx_seq_one_letter_code
_entity_poly.pdbx_strand_id
1 'polypeptide(L)'
;MAHILYAVANATGMSAYLDSIEHSEDDCAIAALGVTHTGGGDNNWIFLPDCSDSRYWADHHITIKADNGAWVVSFWVNDDEGQTLYWSDFNGYSTEHPVPESKDVTDCTLMIVLENGSPKVIWRPW
;
A
#
# COMPACT_ATOMS: atom_id res chain seq x y z
N MET A 1 4.04 7.53 14.28
CA MET A 1 3.93 6.08 14.65
C MET A 1 3.60 5.39 13.35
N ALA A 2 4.42 4.42 12.91
CA ALA A 2 4.22 3.79 11.61
C ALA A 2 2.90 2.98 11.59
N HIS A 3 2.15 3.06 10.49
CA HIS A 3 0.96 2.23 10.31
C HIS A 3 1.35 0.87 9.77
N ILE A 4 0.57 -0.15 10.13
CA ILE A 4 0.79 -1.52 9.67
C ILE A 4 -0.09 -1.76 8.44
N LEU A 5 0.50 -2.10 7.30
CA LEU A 5 -0.28 -2.59 6.17
C LEU A 5 -0.54 -4.08 6.36
N TYR A 6 -1.75 -4.41 6.83
CA TYR A 6 -2.11 -5.77 7.21
C TYR A 6 -2.49 -6.64 6.00
N ALA A 7 -3.29 -6.10 5.09
CA ALA A 7 -3.75 -6.83 3.91
C ALA A 7 -4.07 -5.90 2.74
N VAL A 8 -3.83 -6.40 1.52
CA VAL A 8 -4.27 -5.74 0.28
C VAL A 8 -5.03 -6.72 -0.60
N ALA A 9 -6.22 -6.31 -1.01
CA ALA A 9 -7.02 -6.98 -2.01
C ALA A 9 -6.71 -6.42 -3.40
N ASN A 10 -6.30 -7.28 -4.33
CA ASN A 10 -6.11 -6.91 -5.73
C ASN A 10 -7.35 -7.30 -6.54
N ALA A 11 -8.31 -6.39 -6.67
CA ALA A 11 -9.54 -6.60 -7.44
C ALA A 11 -9.45 -6.09 -8.89
N THR A 12 -8.24 -5.96 -9.45
CA THR A 12 -8.01 -5.39 -10.79
C THR A 12 -8.20 -6.39 -11.93
N GLY A 13 -8.28 -7.69 -11.62
CA GLY A 13 -8.29 -8.76 -12.63
C GLY A 13 -6.92 -9.06 -13.26
N MET A 14 -5.84 -8.43 -12.78
CA MET A 14 -4.46 -8.69 -13.18
C MET A 14 -3.65 -9.11 -11.97
N SER A 15 -2.78 -10.11 -12.11
CA SER A 15 -1.83 -10.45 -11.04
C SER A 15 -0.87 -9.30 -10.80
N ALA A 16 -0.40 -9.20 -9.56
CA ALA A 16 0.47 -8.13 -9.12
C ALA A 16 1.54 -8.67 -8.18
N TYR A 17 2.54 -7.85 -7.93
CA TYR A 17 3.55 -8.09 -6.93
C TYR A 17 3.80 -6.83 -6.10
N LEU A 18 4.20 -7.06 -4.88
CA LEU A 18 4.67 -6.07 -3.95
C LEU A 18 6.18 -5.87 -4.18
N ASP A 19 6.57 -4.61 -4.24
CA ASP A 19 7.93 -4.12 -4.35
C ASP A 19 8.20 -3.29 -3.08
N SER A 20 8.48 -4.03 -2.00
CA SER A 20 8.99 -3.56 -0.71
C SER A 20 9.77 -4.74 -0.14
N ILE A 21 11.04 -4.53 0.22
CA ILE A 21 11.97 -5.58 0.66
C ILE A 21 12.41 -5.35 2.11
N GLU A 22 11.49 -4.87 2.94
CA GLU A 22 11.78 -4.68 4.37
C GLU A 22 12.20 -6.02 5.02
N HIS A 23 11.58 -7.13 4.61
CA HIS A 23 11.95 -8.48 5.03
C HIS A 23 11.98 -9.48 3.86
N SER A 24 12.83 -10.51 3.97
CA SER A 24 13.01 -11.53 2.93
C SER A 24 11.90 -12.59 2.91
N GLU A 25 11.07 -12.60 3.93
CA GLU A 25 10.00 -13.56 4.21
C GLU A 25 8.62 -13.04 3.77
N ASP A 26 8.52 -11.79 3.32
CA ASP A 26 7.27 -11.18 2.88
C ASP A 26 6.78 -11.84 1.58
N ASP A 27 5.48 -12.17 1.52
CA ASP A 27 4.86 -12.64 0.29
C ASP A 27 4.74 -11.47 -0.69
N CYS A 28 5.70 -11.39 -1.60
CA CYS A 28 5.71 -10.36 -2.63
C CYS A 28 4.75 -10.65 -3.78
N ALA A 29 4.03 -11.78 -3.81
CA ALA A 29 3.10 -12.11 -4.90
C ALA A 29 1.64 -11.88 -4.48
N ILE A 30 0.86 -11.22 -5.33
CA ILE A 30 -0.54 -10.88 -5.07
C ILE A 30 -1.43 -11.37 -6.21
N ALA A 31 -2.17 -12.45 -5.95
CA ALA A 31 -3.06 -13.05 -6.93
C ALA A 31 -4.16 -12.07 -7.41
N ALA A 32 -4.51 -12.16 -8.69
CA ALA A 32 -5.64 -11.43 -9.25
C ALA A 32 -6.95 -11.81 -8.52
N LEU A 33 -7.77 -10.79 -8.22
CA LEU A 33 -9.02 -10.90 -7.47
C LEU A 33 -8.86 -11.57 -6.09
N GLY A 34 -7.66 -11.48 -5.51
CA GLY A 34 -7.31 -12.09 -4.24
C GLY A 34 -6.99 -11.05 -3.17
N VAL A 35 -7.15 -11.45 -1.92
CA VAL A 35 -6.56 -10.76 -0.77
C VAL A 35 -5.25 -11.46 -0.44
N THR A 36 -4.17 -10.69 -0.36
CA THR A 36 -2.88 -11.17 0.16
C THR A 36 -2.57 -10.46 1.46
N HIS A 37 -2.04 -11.22 2.41
CA HIS A 37 -1.50 -10.71 3.66
C HIS A 37 0.01 -10.75 3.54
N THR A 38 0.64 -9.61 3.78
CA THR A 38 2.09 -9.51 3.78
C THR A 38 2.54 -9.88 5.19
N GLY A 39 2.89 -11.14 5.38
CA GLY A 39 3.26 -11.69 6.68
C GLY A 39 4.10 -12.94 6.54
N GLY A 40 5.36 -12.87 6.99
CA GLY A 40 6.19 -14.05 7.21
C GLY A 40 5.58 -15.01 8.24
N GLY A 41 6.18 -16.18 8.45
CA GLY A 41 5.68 -17.24 9.36
C GLY A 41 5.51 -16.85 10.83
N ASP A 42 5.91 -15.65 11.21
CA ASP A 42 5.84 -15.00 12.53
C ASP A 42 4.95 -13.75 12.57
N ASN A 43 4.16 -13.47 11.52
CA ASN A 43 3.36 -12.24 11.34
C ASN A 43 4.20 -10.95 11.23
N ASN A 44 5.35 -10.99 10.54
CA ASN A 44 6.06 -9.77 10.15
C ASN A 44 5.25 -9.00 9.11
N TRP A 45 4.41 -8.08 9.58
CA TRP A 45 3.68 -7.15 8.74
C TRP A 45 4.62 -6.10 8.16
N ILE A 46 4.31 -5.61 6.96
CA ILE A 46 5.09 -4.52 6.37
C ILE A 46 4.62 -3.21 7.00
N PHE A 47 5.58 -2.50 7.58
CA PHE A 47 5.32 -1.19 8.13
C PHE A 47 5.28 -0.20 6.99
N LEU A 48 4.21 0.58 6.95
CA LEU A 48 4.20 1.75 6.09
C LEU A 48 5.15 2.76 6.72
N PRO A 49 6.21 3.15 5.99
CA PRO A 49 7.14 4.11 6.51
C PRO A 49 6.45 5.44 6.81
N ASP A 50 6.92 6.05 7.90
CA ASP A 50 6.54 7.38 8.34
C ASP A 50 7.38 8.40 7.57
N CYS A 51 6.71 9.30 6.86
CA CYS A 51 7.39 10.23 5.96
C CYS A 51 7.36 11.68 6.44
N SER A 52 7.33 11.91 7.77
CA SER A 52 7.31 13.18 8.50
C SER A 52 8.26 14.32 8.11
N ASP A 53 9.15 14.12 7.14
CA ASP A 53 10.05 15.16 6.66
C ASP A 53 10.32 14.96 5.18
N SER A 54 10.31 16.09 4.46
CA SER A 54 10.35 16.10 3.01
C SER A 54 11.55 15.48 2.32
N ARG A 55 12.63 15.26 3.06
CA ARG A 55 13.79 14.51 2.56
C ARG A 55 13.58 12.99 2.49
N TYR A 56 12.49 12.46 3.04
CA TYR A 56 12.25 11.02 3.13
C TYR A 56 11.16 10.51 2.15
N TRP A 57 10.52 11.34 1.36
CA TRP A 57 9.36 10.92 0.55
C TRP A 57 9.65 9.94 -0.61
N ALA A 58 10.88 9.90 -1.15
CA ALA A 58 11.16 9.18 -2.41
C ALA A 58 11.59 7.71 -2.23
N ASP A 59 12.12 7.35 -1.05
CA ASP A 59 12.72 6.03 -0.77
C ASP A 59 11.96 5.24 0.31
N HIS A 60 10.85 5.79 0.78
CA HIS A 60 10.12 5.30 1.93
C HIS A 60 8.64 5.16 1.57
N HIS A 61 8.30 4.25 0.65
CA HIS A 61 6.93 3.87 0.36
C HIS A 61 6.86 2.40 -0.05
N ILE A 62 5.71 1.79 0.21
CA ILE A 62 5.41 0.44 -0.28
C ILE A 62 4.83 0.56 -1.68
N THR A 63 5.39 -0.15 -2.66
CA THR A 63 4.83 -0.14 -4.02
C THR A 63 4.21 -1.49 -4.37
N ILE A 64 3.04 -1.50 -5.00
CA ILE A 64 2.42 -2.70 -5.58
C ILE A 64 2.22 -2.46 -7.08
N LYS A 65 2.63 -3.42 -7.92
CA LYS A 65 2.67 -3.29 -9.37
C LYS A 65 1.97 -4.46 -10.04
N ALA A 66 1.23 -4.20 -11.11
CA ALA A 66 0.76 -5.27 -11.99
C ALA A 66 1.96 -6.01 -12.61
N ASP A 67 1.88 -7.32 -12.75
CA ASP A 67 2.96 -8.14 -13.34
C ASP A 67 3.32 -7.71 -14.77
N ASN A 68 2.32 -7.20 -15.51
CA ASN A 68 2.47 -6.71 -16.88
C ASN A 68 2.81 -5.21 -16.97
N GLY A 69 2.97 -4.52 -15.84
CA GLY A 69 3.25 -3.08 -15.77
C GLY A 69 2.08 -2.16 -16.10
N ALA A 70 0.85 -2.66 -16.20
CA ALA A 70 -0.32 -1.85 -16.58
C ALA A 70 -0.72 -0.80 -15.53
N TRP A 71 -0.42 -1.05 -14.25
CA TRP A 71 -0.67 -0.12 -13.16
C TRP A 71 0.38 -0.28 -12.05
N VAL A 72 0.52 0.76 -11.24
CA VAL A 72 1.33 0.80 -10.03
C VAL A 72 0.58 1.59 -8.97
N VAL A 73 0.71 1.18 -7.71
CA VAL A 73 0.19 1.91 -6.55
C VAL A 73 1.29 2.01 -5.52
N SER A 74 1.58 3.21 -5.02
CA SER A 74 2.49 3.42 -3.88
C SER A 74 1.72 3.84 -2.64
N PHE A 75 2.17 3.45 -1.45
CA PHE A 75 1.55 3.75 -0.15
C PHE A 75 2.57 4.26 0.86
N TRP A 76 2.18 5.24 1.69
CA TRP A 76 2.98 5.75 2.80
C TRP A 76 2.08 6.51 3.80
N VAL A 77 2.62 6.82 4.97
CA VAL A 77 1.93 7.61 6.01
C VAL A 77 2.51 9.02 6.07
N ASN A 78 1.63 10.02 6.18
CA ASN A 78 2.00 11.39 6.52
C ASN A 78 1.54 11.70 7.95
N ASP A 79 2.47 11.80 8.90
CA ASP A 79 2.20 12.07 10.32
C ASP A 79 1.95 13.55 10.64
N ASP A 80 2.49 14.47 9.85
CA ASP A 80 2.21 15.92 9.92
C ASP A 80 0.72 16.21 9.74
N GLU A 81 0.00 15.33 9.03
CA GLU A 81 -1.45 15.40 8.80
C GLU A 81 -2.22 14.31 9.56
N GLY A 82 -1.83 14.08 10.82
CA GLY A 82 -2.57 13.20 11.72
C GLY A 82 -2.42 11.72 11.39
N GLN A 83 -1.28 11.33 10.81
CA GLN A 83 -0.96 9.95 10.43
C GLN A 83 -1.95 9.38 9.41
N THR A 84 -2.24 10.17 8.38
CA THR A 84 -3.12 9.73 7.28
C THR A 84 -2.31 8.91 6.29
N LEU A 85 -2.83 7.74 5.88
CA LEU A 85 -2.34 6.97 4.74
C LEU A 85 -2.66 7.72 3.44
N TYR A 86 -1.65 7.81 2.58
CA TYR A 86 -1.79 8.33 1.22
C TYR A 86 -1.39 7.26 0.20
N TRP A 87 -1.84 7.46 -1.03
CA TRP A 87 -1.41 6.64 -2.15
C TRP A 87 -1.24 7.44 -3.44
N SER A 88 -0.50 6.86 -4.39
CA SER A 88 -0.34 7.39 -5.75
C SER A 88 -0.47 6.27 -6.78
N ASP A 89 -0.83 6.63 -8.02
CA ASP A 89 -0.92 5.73 -9.18
C ASP A 89 0.38 5.65 -9.98
N PHE A 90 1.49 6.11 -9.39
CA PHE A 90 2.84 6.04 -9.92
C PHE A 90 3.80 5.54 -8.83
N ASN A 91 5.05 5.24 -9.21
CA ASN A 91 6.09 4.91 -8.23
C ASN A 91 6.64 6.22 -7.62
N GLY A 92 6.07 6.66 -6.50
CA GLY A 92 6.52 7.84 -5.79
C GLY A 92 5.43 8.51 -4.95
N TYR A 93 5.81 9.59 -4.28
CA TYR A 93 4.98 10.30 -3.32
C TYR A 93 3.97 11.28 -3.95
N SER A 94 2.75 11.33 -3.39
CA SER A 94 1.71 12.32 -3.72
C SER A 94 0.60 12.43 -2.66
N THR A 95 0.40 13.62 -2.06
CA THR A 95 -0.71 13.84 -1.12
C THR A 95 -2.08 14.01 -1.77
N GLU A 96 -2.21 13.80 -3.08
CA GLU A 96 -3.45 14.02 -3.81
C GLU A 96 -4.53 12.97 -3.47
N HIS A 97 -4.14 11.78 -3.02
CA HIS A 97 -5.09 10.71 -2.70
C HIS A 97 -4.95 10.21 -1.25
N PRO A 98 -5.54 10.93 -0.27
CA PRO A 98 -5.66 10.42 1.10
C PRO A 98 -6.59 9.21 1.13
N VAL A 99 -6.38 8.33 2.11
CA VAL A 99 -7.32 7.31 2.56
C VAL A 99 -7.86 7.76 3.93
N PRO A 100 -8.95 8.55 3.99
CA PRO A 100 -9.32 9.29 5.19
C PRO A 100 -9.59 8.42 6.43
N GLU A 101 -10.08 7.20 6.24
CA GLU A 101 -10.40 6.26 7.31
C GLU A 101 -9.17 5.66 8.00
N SER A 102 -7.99 5.76 7.38
CA SER A 102 -6.74 5.18 7.89
C SER A 102 -6.19 5.85 9.15
N LYS A 103 -6.52 7.11 9.39
CA LYS A 103 -6.01 7.90 10.54
C LYS A 103 -6.52 7.37 11.89
N ASP A 104 -7.63 6.64 11.88
CA ASP A 104 -8.34 6.18 13.08
C ASP A 104 -7.99 4.72 13.44
N VAL A 105 -7.07 4.09 12.72
CA VAL A 105 -6.73 2.66 12.84
C VAL A 105 -5.23 2.41 12.68
N THR A 106 -4.70 1.47 13.46
CA THR A 106 -3.28 1.08 13.40
C THR A 106 -3.00 0.07 12.28
N ASP A 107 -3.97 -0.83 12.02
CA ASP A 107 -3.86 -1.88 11.01
C ASP A 107 -4.71 -1.53 9.80
N CYS A 108 -4.05 -1.29 8.67
CA CYS A 108 -4.68 -0.85 7.43
C CYS A 108 -4.97 -2.03 6.51
N THR A 109 -6.19 -2.03 5.96
CA THR A 109 -6.63 -3.03 4.99
C THR A 109 -7.28 -2.35 3.79
N LEU A 110 -6.73 -2.63 2.63
CA LEU A 110 -6.98 -1.85 1.41
C LEU A 110 -7.42 -2.75 0.27
N MET A 111 -8.09 -2.17 -0.71
CA MET A 111 -8.42 -2.84 -1.96
C MET A 111 -8.05 -1.95 -3.14
N ILE A 112 -7.32 -2.52 -4.10
CA ILE A 112 -6.98 -1.90 -5.37
C ILE A 112 -8.00 -2.38 -6.41
N VAL A 113 -8.68 -1.44 -7.06
CA VAL A 113 -9.59 -1.69 -8.19
C VAL A 113 -9.09 -0.92 -9.41
N LEU A 114 -9.63 -1.21 -10.59
CA LEU A 114 -9.47 -0.35 -11.76
C LEU A 114 -10.76 0.43 -12.02
N GLU A 115 -10.63 1.75 -12.14
CA GLU A 115 -11.70 2.64 -12.59
C GLU A 115 -11.25 3.27 -13.91
N ASN A 116 -11.94 2.96 -15.01
CA ASN A 116 -11.59 3.42 -16.36
C ASN A 116 -10.14 3.11 -16.80
N GLY A 117 -9.55 2.03 -16.28
CA GLY A 117 -8.19 1.60 -16.60
C GLY A 117 -7.10 2.16 -15.69
N SER A 118 -7.44 3.06 -14.76
CA SER A 118 -6.52 3.59 -13.75
C SER A 118 -6.73 2.90 -12.40
N PRO A 119 -5.67 2.68 -11.61
CA PRO A 119 -5.81 2.12 -10.27
C PRO A 119 -6.52 3.10 -9.34
N LYS A 120 -7.32 2.54 -8.45
CA LYS A 120 -7.96 3.25 -7.34
C LYS A 120 -7.85 2.42 -6.08
N VAL A 121 -7.45 3.07 -5.00
CA VAL A 121 -7.42 2.48 -3.67
C VAL A 121 -8.71 2.84 -2.94
N ILE A 122 -9.33 1.83 -2.33
CA ILE A 122 -10.47 2.02 -1.43
C ILE A 122 -10.18 1.39 -0.08
N TRP A 123 -10.61 2.07 0.98
CA TRP A 123 -10.62 1.53 2.33
C TRP A 123 -11.58 0.34 2.42
N ARG A 124 -11.13 -0.75 3.06
CA ARG A 124 -11.92 -1.96 3.26
C ARG A 124 -11.68 -2.48 4.68
N PRO A 125 -12.42 -1.96 5.69
CA PRO A 125 -12.32 -2.51 7.03
C PRO A 125 -12.86 -3.95 6.98
N TRP A 126 -12.13 -4.86 7.61
CA TRP A 126 -12.60 -6.23 7.82
C TRP A 126 -13.71 -6.26 8.87
#